data_AF-A0A8S3GK86-F1
#
_entry.id   AF-A0A8S3GK86-F1
#
_cell.length_a   1.000
_cell.length_b   1.000
_cell.length_c   1.000
_cell.angle_alpha   90.00
_cell.angle_beta   90.00
_cell.angle_gamma   90.00
#
_symmetry.space_group_name_H-M   'P 1'
#
loop_
_entity.id
_entity.type
_entity.pdbx_description
1 polymer ?
#
loop_
_entity_poly.entity_id
_entity_poly.type
_entity_poly.pdbx_seq_one_letter_code
_entity_poly.pdbx_strand_id
1 'polypeptide(L)'
;LIELQKQLEYNFDEKSTEVFFKVYRGQQISRVELVKLQKSTGKNISINTYLSASTEEEVGLVYTGSTTGVLFEIDVDITVCFDHKRMSPVSIRSLSYFHDEYEVISPVGSIFTVNAVQQHNDGRHIYLKLVNKNDNEAFY
;
A
#
# COMPACT_ATOMS: atom_id res chain seq x y z
N LEU A 1 9.73 -13.44 8.77
CA LEU A 1 9.68 -12.98 7.36
C LEU A 1 9.20 -14.10 6.44
N ILE A 2 9.91 -15.23 6.30
CA ILE A 2 9.50 -16.35 5.41
C ILE A 2 8.13 -16.94 5.79
N GLU A 3 7.81 -17.02 7.08
CA GLU A 3 6.54 -17.62 7.55
C GLU A 3 5.31 -16.79 7.18
N LEU A 4 5.34 -15.47 7.43
CA LEU A 4 4.23 -14.57 7.06
C LEU A 4 4.02 -14.54 5.53
N GLN A 5 5.11 -14.52 4.76
CA GLN A 5 5.02 -14.59 3.30
C GLN A 5 4.28 -15.84 2.81
N LYS A 6 4.60 -17.01 3.38
CA LYS A 6 3.91 -18.27 3.05
C LYS A 6 2.44 -18.23 3.44
N GLN A 7 2.11 -17.62 4.58
CA GLN A 7 0.72 -17.47 5.01
C GLN A 7 -0.08 -16.56 4.07
N LEU A 8 0.50 -15.43 3.63
CA LEU A 8 -0.15 -14.56 2.66
C LEU A 8 -0.40 -15.28 1.32
N GLU A 9 0.58 -16.05 0.83
CA GLU A 9 0.44 -16.84 -0.40
C GLU A 9 -0.63 -17.93 -0.31
N TYR A 10 -0.74 -18.59 0.85
CA TYR A 10 -1.74 -19.62 1.09
C TYR A 10 -3.17 -19.05 1.13
N ASN A 11 -3.31 -17.86 1.72
CA ASN A 11 -4.61 -17.20 1.93
C ASN A 11 -5.00 -16.25 0.80
N PHE A 12 -4.18 -16.13 -0.24
CA PHE A 12 -4.54 -15.39 -1.45
C PHE A 12 -5.66 -16.11 -2.19
N ASP A 13 -6.84 -15.49 -2.22
CA ASP A 13 -8.00 -15.95 -2.99
C ASP A 13 -8.21 -15.09 -4.25
N GLU A 14 -7.89 -15.69 -5.39
CA GLU A 14 -8.00 -15.07 -6.72
C GLU A 14 -9.46 -14.72 -7.08
N LYS A 15 -10.45 -15.39 -6.50
CA LYS A 15 -11.88 -15.17 -6.82
C LYS A 15 -12.52 -14.06 -6.00
N SER A 16 -11.94 -13.71 -4.85
CA SER A 16 -12.49 -12.70 -3.94
C SER A 16 -11.83 -11.33 -4.06
N THR A 17 -10.83 -11.19 -4.91
CA THR A 17 -10.04 -9.94 -4.95
C THR A 17 -10.63 -8.99 -5.98
N GLU A 18 -11.05 -7.81 -5.53
CA GLU A 18 -11.46 -6.72 -6.42
C GLU A 18 -10.31 -6.34 -7.35
N VAL A 19 -10.65 -6.15 -8.62
CA VAL A 19 -9.69 -5.96 -9.70
C VAL A 19 -9.00 -4.58 -9.62
N PHE A 20 -9.71 -3.59 -9.09
CA PHE A 20 -9.20 -2.25 -8.81
C PHE A 20 -9.83 -1.75 -7.52
N PHE A 21 -9.00 -1.37 -6.55
CA PHE A 21 -9.46 -0.84 -5.26
C PHE A 21 -8.42 0.13 -4.69
N LYS A 22 -8.82 0.91 -3.69
CA LYS A 22 -7.94 1.82 -2.97
C LYS A 22 -7.72 1.32 -1.56
N VAL A 23 -6.50 1.49 -1.06
CA VAL A 23 -6.17 1.26 0.35
C VAL A 23 -5.51 2.48 0.98
N TYR A 24 -5.68 2.61 2.29
CA TYR A 24 -5.32 3.77 3.09
C TYR A 24 -4.40 3.36 4.23
N ARG A 25 -3.32 4.12 4.41
CA ARG A 25 -2.38 3.91 5.52
C ARG A 25 -2.02 5.23 6.15
N GLY A 26 -2.41 5.43 7.40
CA GLY A 26 -1.88 6.52 8.21
C GLY A 26 -0.52 6.19 8.78
N GLN A 27 0.39 7.16 8.78
CA GLN A 27 1.69 7.00 9.44
C GLN A 27 2.30 8.36 9.83
N GLN A 28 3.02 8.37 10.96
CA GLN A 28 3.96 9.44 11.25
C GLN A 28 5.24 9.26 10.43
N ILE A 29 5.62 10.28 9.68
CA ILE A 29 6.91 10.29 8.96
C ILE A 29 7.75 11.49 9.37
N SER A 30 9.07 11.35 9.28
CA SER A 30 9.97 12.46 9.51
C SER A 30 9.86 13.52 8.39
N ARG A 31 10.25 14.76 8.71
CA ARG A 31 10.36 15.82 7.69
C ARG A 31 11.30 15.43 6.54
N VAL A 32 12.35 14.67 6.84
CA VAL A 32 13.33 14.20 5.84
C VAL A 32 12.67 13.21 4.87
N GLU A 33 11.88 12.26 5.37
CA GLU A 33 11.12 11.33 4.53
C GLU A 33 10.07 12.04 3.69
N LEU A 34 9.33 13.01 4.28
CA LEU A 34 8.37 13.81 3.54
C LEU A 34 9.01 14.54 2.36
N VAL A 35 10.16 15.19 2.59
CA VAL A 35 10.90 15.89 1.52
C VAL A 35 11.40 14.92 0.46
N LYS A 36 11.82 13.70 0.85
CA LYS A 36 12.19 12.66 -0.12
C LYS A 36 11.00 12.25 -0.97
N LEU A 37 9.83 12.03 -0.38
CA LEU A 37 8.60 11.67 -1.11
C LEU A 37 8.17 12.76 -2.08
N GLN A 38 8.21 14.03 -1.67
CA GLN A 38 7.93 15.17 -2.55
C GLN A 38 8.85 15.19 -3.78
N LYS A 39 10.16 14.94 -3.60
CA LYS A 39 11.16 14.87 -4.68
C LYS A 39 11.05 13.60 -5.54
N SER A 40 10.30 12.60 -5.07
CA SER A 40 10.04 11.36 -5.78
C SER A 40 8.72 11.37 -6.54
N THR A 41 7.98 12.49 -6.58
CA THR A 41 6.79 12.63 -7.42
C THR A 41 7.12 12.27 -8.88
N GLY A 42 6.31 11.39 -9.48
CA GLY A 42 6.52 10.79 -10.80
C GLY A 42 7.55 9.66 -10.84
N LYS A 43 8.10 9.23 -9.70
CA LYS A 43 9.12 8.16 -9.61
C LYS A 43 8.62 7.00 -8.76
N ASN A 44 9.30 5.87 -8.91
CA ASN A 44 9.07 4.67 -8.13
C ASN A 44 9.82 4.70 -6.80
N ILE A 45 9.16 4.26 -5.75
CA ILE A 45 9.72 3.99 -4.42
C ILE A 45 9.47 2.53 -4.06
N SER A 46 10.37 1.93 -3.29
CA SER A 46 10.14 0.62 -2.69
C SER A 46 9.93 0.78 -1.20
N ILE A 47 9.05 -0.04 -0.65
CA ILE A 47 8.87 -0.14 0.80
C ILE A 47 9.45 -1.48 1.23
N ASN A 48 10.54 -1.43 1.98
CA ASN A 48 11.37 -2.60 2.34
C ASN A 48 10.82 -3.36 3.55
N THR A 49 9.51 -3.26 3.79
CA THR A 49 8.76 -3.94 4.85
C THR A 49 7.42 -4.38 4.29
N TYR A 50 6.69 -5.21 5.03
CA TYR A 50 5.26 -5.38 4.74
C TYR A 50 4.57 -4.03 4.90
N LEU A 51 3.69 -3.72 3.95
CA LEU A 51 2.84 -2.54 4.03
C LEU A 51 1.44 -2.99 4.37
N SER A 52 1.03 -2.68 5.60
CA SER A 52 -0.34 -2.82 6.07
C SER A 52 -1.11 -1.54 5.76
N ALA A 53 -2.29 -1.69 5.16
CA ALA A 53 -3.23 -0.64 4.82
C ALA A 53 -4.65 -1.17 4.96
N SER A 54 -5.63 -0.28 5.10
CA SER A 54 -7.06 -0.62 5.18
C SER A 54 -7.76 -0.27 3.88
N THR A 55 -8.81 -0.99 3.49
CA THR A 55 -9.73 -0.48 2.45
C THR A 55 -10.63 0.65 2.95
N GLU A 56 -10.69 0.87 4.27
CA GLU A 56 -11.47 1.93 4.91
C GLU A 56 -10.60 3.15 5.22
N GLU A 57 -10.96 4.31 4.67
CA GLU A 57 -10.22 5.55 4.84
C GLU A 57 -10.14 6.00 6.31
N GLU A 58 -11.25 5.86 7.04
CA GLU A 58 -11.36 6.24 8.44
C GLU A 58 -10.35 5.50 9.32
N VAL A 59 -10.11 4.21 9.04
CA VAL A 59 -9.09 3.40 9.72
C VAL A 59 -7.71 3.96 9.42
N GLY A 60 -7.42 4.30 8.16
CA GLY A 60 -6.17 4.97 7.78
C GLY A 60 -5.95 6.28 8.54
N LEU A 61 -6.98 7.13 8.62
CA LEU A 61 -6.92 8.42 9.32
C LEU A 61 -6.63 8.27 10.82
N VAL A 62 -7.13 7.23 11.50
CA VAL A 62 -6.79 6.96 12.91
C VAL A 62 -5.27 6.85 13.11
N TYR A 63 -4.56 6.27 12.14
CA TYR A 63 -3.11 6.06 12.20
C TYR A 63 -2.28 7.27 11.75
N THR A 64 -2.88 8.36 11.25
CA THR A 64 -2.14 9.57 10.90
C THR A 64 -1.69 10.35 12.12
N GLY A 65 -2.36 10.23 13.27
CA GLY A 65 -2.10 11.07 14.45
C GLY A 65 -2.27 12.58 14.18
N SER A 66 -1.81 13.43 15.11
CA SER A 66 -2.34 14.81 15.22
C SER A 66 -1.51 15.96 14.62
N THR A 67 -0.25 15.77 14.20
CA THR A 67 0.59 16.93 13.76
C THR A 67 1.53 16.70 12.57
N THR A 68 2.04 15.48 12.39
CA THR A 68 2.98 15.16 11.30
C THR A 68 2.56 13.93 10.50
N GLY A 69 1.31 13.52 10.70
CA GLY A 69 0.67 12.45 9.99
C GLY A 69 0.63 12.67 8.50
N VAL A 70 0.84 11.58 7.78
CA VAL A 70 0.46 11.49 6.37
C VAL A 70 -0.52 10.34 6.21
N LEU A 71 -1.52 10.56 5.36
CA LEU A 71 -2.35 9.50 4.82
C LEU A 71 -1.78 9.09 3.47
N PHE A 72 -1.35 7.84 3.35
CA PHE A 72 -1.07 7.25 2.06
C PHE A 72 -2.37 6.74 1.46
N GLU A 73 -2.73 7.24 0.28
CA GLU A 73 -3.81 6.72 -0.55
C GLU A 73 -3.18 5.92 -1.69
N ILE A 74 -3.45 4.63 -1.75
CA ILE A 74 -2.76 3.71 -2.66
C ILE A 74 -3.78 3.10 -3.60
N ASP A 75 -3.68 3.45 -4.88
CA ASP A 75 -4.43 2.78 -5.93
C ASP A 75 -3.79 1.41 -6.20
N VAL A 76 -4.59 0.37 -6.07
CA VAL A 76 -4.21 -1.02 -6.29
C VAL A 76 -4.97 -1.53 -7.50
N ASP A 77 -4.23 -1.83 -8.56
CA ASP A 77 -4.74 -2.43 -9.78
C ASP A 77 -4.11 -3.82 -9.95
N ILE A 78 -4.95 -4.85 -9.84
CA ILE A 78 -4.53 -6.25 -9.97
C ILE A 78 -5.06 -6.90 -11.27
N THR A 79 -5.61 -6.10 -12.20
CA THR A 79 -6.08 -6.57 -13.53
C THR A 79 -5.02 -7.36 -14.27
N VAL A 80 -3.76 -6.99 -14.07
CA VAL A 80 -2.62 -7.64 -14.67
C VAL A 80 -2.16 -8.71 -13.70
N CYS A 81 -2.47 -9.97 -14.03
CA CYS A 81 -2.06 -11.14 -13.26
C CYS A 81 -0.66 -10.95 -12.69
N PHE A 82 -0.52 -10.88 -11.37
CA PHE A 82 0.79 -11.13 -10.79
C PHE A 82 1.10 -12.58 -11.17
N ASP A 83 2.04 -12.79 -12.09
CA ASP A 83 2.53 -14.13 -12.43
C ASP A 83 2.91 -14.94 -11.17
N HIS A 84 3.13 -14.24 -10.05
CA HIS A 84 3.40 -14.79 -8.73
C HIS A 84 2.50 -14.18 -7.66
N LYS A 85 1.64 -15.03 -7.03
CA LYS A 85 0.85 -14.74 -5.82
C LYS A 85 1.62 -14.04 -4.70
N ARG A 86 2.95 -14.21 -4.67
CA ARG A 86 3.84 -13.61 -3.66
C ARG A 86 3.91 -12.10 -3.70
N MET A 87 3.54 -11.49 -4.83
CA MET A 87 3.63 -10.04 -5.06
C MET A 87 2.28 -9.34 -4.93
N SER A 88 1.19 -10.09 -4.85
CA SER A 88 -0.16 -9.56 -4.74
C SER A 88 -0.42 -9.05 -3.33
N PRO A 89 -1.07 -7.89 -3.17
CA PRO A 89 -1.68 -7.51 -1.90
C PRO A 89 -2.73 -8.55 -1.49
N VAL A 90 -2.78 -8.87 -0.21
CA VAL A 90 -3.69 -9.89 0.34
C VAL A 90 -4.55 -9.28 1.42
N SER A 91 -5.88 -9.39 1.29
CA SER A 91 -6.76 -9.10 2.42
C SER A 91 -6.59 -10.17 3.48
N ILE A 92 -6.30 -9.76 4.71
CA ILE A 92 -6.19 -10.69 5.84
C ILE A 92 -7.39 -10.56 6.79
N ARG A 93 -8.49 -9.96 6.32
CA ARG A 93 -9.68 -9.71 7.14
C ARG A 93 -10.15 -10.94 7.90
N SER A 94 -10.23 -12.11 7.26
CA SER A 94 -10.70 -13.36 7.90
C SER A 94 -9.73 -13.96 8.91
N LEU A 95 -8.48 -13.48 8.93
CA LEU A 95 -7.38 -14.02 9.75
C LEU A 95 -6.91 -13.03 10.83
N SER A 96 -7.15 -11.74 10.62
CA SER A 96 -6.73 -10.67 11.51
C SER A 96 -7.52 -10.73 12.82
N TYR A 97 -6.87 -10.41 13.94
CA TYR A 97 -7.57 -10.21 15.21
C TYR A 97 -8.52 -9.00 15.14
N PHE A 98 -8.23 -8.04 14.25
CA PHE A 98 -8.99 -6.82 14.03
C PHE A 98 -9.73 -6.89 12.69
N HIS A 99 -10.77 -7.73 12.63
CA HIS A 99 -11.56 -7.96 11.40
C HIS A 99 -12.21 -6.69 10.83
N ASP A 100 -12.42 -5.67 11.66
CA ASP A 100 -13.05 -4.39 11.29
C ASP A 100 -12.05 -3.36 10.76
N GLU A 101 -10.75 -3.67 10.71
CA GLU A 101 -9.75 -2.82 10.07
C GLU A 101 -9.65 -3.06 8.56
N TYR A 102 -10.32 -4.08 8.03
CA TYR A 102 -10.31 -4.41 6.59
C TYR A 102 -8.89 -4.42 6.00
N GLU A 103 -7.97 -5.03 6.75
CA GLU A 103 -6.55 -4.94 6.47
C GLU A 103 -6.17 -5.70 5.19
N VAL A 104 -5.36 -5.02 4.37
CA VAL A 104 -4.70 -5.52 3.18
C VAL A 104 -3.19 -5.35 3.37
N ILE A 105 -2.45 -6.45 3.21
CA ILE A 105 -1.00 -6.47 3.31
C ILE A 105 -0.39 -6.55 1.91
N SER A 106 0.40 -5.54 1.55
CA SER A 106 1.33 -5.64 0.43
C SER A 106 2.65 -6.30 0.89
N PRO A 107 3.18 -7.26 0.12
CA PRO A 107 4.38 -8.00 0.46
C PRO A 107 5.64 -7.14 0.45
N VAL A 108 6.71 -7.64 1.08
CA VAL A 108 8.01 -6.97 1.10
C VAL A 108 8.54 -6.79 -0.32
N GLY A 109 8.99 -5.59 -0.65
CA GLY A 109 9.54 -5.28 -1.96
C GLY A 109 8.51 -4.82 -2.99
N SER A 110 7.25 -4.62 -2.59
CA SER A 110 6.28 -3.87 -3.41
C SER A 110 6.84 -2.50 -3.80
N ILE A 111 6.63 -2.14 -5.06
CA ILE A 111 7.07 -0.89 -5.67
C ILE A 111 5.84 -0.02 -5.92
N PHE A 112 5.96 1.27 -5.64
CA PHE A 112 4.88 2.23 -5.79
C PHE A 112 5.36 3.45 -6.57
N THR A 113 4.56 3.94 -7.51
CA THR A 113 4.79 5.25 -8.12
C THR A 113 4.20 6.32 -7.21
N VAL A 114 4.97 7.36 -6.89
CA VAL A 114 4.46 8.53 -6.14
C VAL A 114 3.77 9.46 -7.12
N ASN A 115 2.43 9.48 -7.12
CA ASN A 115 1.66 10.30 -8.03
C ASN A 115 1.62 11.76 -7.59
N ALA A 116 1.42 12.01 -6.30
CA ALA A 116 1.38 13.36 -5.74
C ALA A 116 1.61 13.38 -4.22
N VAL A 117 2.05 14.53 -3.72
CA VAL A 117 2.08 14.84 -2.29
C VAL A 117 1.35 16.17 -2.11
N GLN A 118 0.25 16.17 -1.36
CA GLN A 118 -0.64 17.32 -1.22
C GLN A 118 -0.95 17.61 0.25
N GLN A 119 -1.23 18.88 0.54
CA GLN A 119 -1.71 19.33 1.85
C GLN A 119 -3.20 19.63 1.72
N HIS A 120 -4.00 18.97 2.55
CA HIS A 120 -5.44 19.14 2.70
C HIS A 120 -5.74 19.74 4.07
N ASN A 121 -7.03 20.00 4.34
CA ASN A 121 -7.50 20.60 5.59
C ASN A 121 -7.35 19.64 6.78
N ASP A 122 -7.47 18.34 6.52
CA ASP A 122 -7.41 17.21 7.45
C ASP A 122 -6.01 16.62 7.60
N GLY A 123 -5.09 16.90 6.67
CA GLY A 123 -3.72 16.44 6.78
C GLY A 123 -2.94 16.50 5.49
N ARG A 124 -1.84 15.76 5.44
CA ARG A 124 -1.07 15.57 4.20
C ARG A 124 -1.44 14.25 3.58
N HIS A 125 -1.75 14.28 2.29
CA HIS A 125 -2.10 13.09 1.53
C HIS A 125 -0.97 12.78 0.56
N ILE A 126 -0.60 11.51 0.49
CA ILE A 126 0.42 10.99 -0.41
C ILE A 126 -0.25 9.95 -1.29
N TYR A 127 -0.39 10.30 -2.56
CA TYR A 127 -1.06 9.47 -3.55
C TYR A 127 -0.03 8.55 -4.20
N LEU A 128 -0.25 7.25 -4.07
CA LEU A 128 0.59 6.20 -4.63
C LEU A 128 -0.22 5.33 -5.58
N LYS A 129 0.47 4.71 -6.54
CA LYS A 129 -0.07 3.59 -7.31
C LYS A 129 0.85 2.40 -7.15
N LEU A 130 0.30 1.22 -6.84
CA LEU A 130 1.07 -0.02 -6.85
C LEU A 130 1.52 -0.33 -8.28
N VAL A 131 2.82 -0.57 -8.47
CA VAL A 131 3.39 -0.90 -9.78
C VAL A 131 3.24 -2.39 -10.04
N ASN A 132 2.64 -2.73 -11.18
CA ASN A 132 2.61 -4.11 -11.64
C ASN A 132 3.89 -4.45 -12.41
N LYS A 133 4.34 -5.71 -12.38
CA LYS A 133 5.61 -6.11 -12.99
C LYS A 133 5.61 -5.93 -14.52
N ASN A 134 4.45 -5.96 -15.16
CA ASN A 134 4.32 -5.69 -16.60
C ASN A 134 4.52 -4.21 -16.96
N ASP A 135 4.44 -3.30 -15.99
CA ASP A 135 4.82 -1.89 -16.18
C ASP A 135 6.36 -1.70 -16.14
N ASN A 136 7.12 -2.73 -15.73
CA ASN A 136 8.58 -2.69 -15.62
C ASN A 136 9.33 -3.25 -16.84
N GLU A 137 8.67 -3.55 -17.97
CA GLU A 137 9.35 -3.95 -19.22
C GLU A 137 10.19 -2.81 -19.86
N ALA A 138 10.21 -1.61 -19.28
CA ALA A 138 11.02 -0.48 -19.77
C ALA A 138 12.43 -0.38 -19.16
N PHE A 139 12.88 -1.31 -18.30
CA PHE A 139 14.15 -1.15 -17.56
C PHE A 139 15.02 -2.41 -17.44
N TYR A 140 15.15 -3.20 -18.51
CA TYR A 140 16.29 -4.12 -18.70
C TYR A 140 17.01 -3.84 -20.03
#